data_AF-A0A497P8Y5-F1
#
_entry.id   AF-A0A497P8Y5-F1
#
_cell.length_a   1.000
_cell.length_b   1.000
_cell.length_c   1.000
_cell.angle_alpha   90.00
_cell.angle_beta   90.00
_cell.angle_gamma   90.00
#
_symmetry.space_group_name_H-M   'P 1'
#
loop_
_entity.id
_entity.type
_entity.pdbx_description
1 polymer ?
#
loop_
_entity_poly.entity_id
_entity_poly.type
_entity_poly.pdbx_seq_one_letter_code
_entity_poly.pdbx_strand_id
1 'polypeptide(L)'
;MTVKKVTIRDFMSMKKNREKIVALSLYDYPTAYFADKAGVDMILVGDGSVGMTALGYNNTVPVTMDEMIIFCKAVVRATERALVMGDMPFMSYQNVDDA
;
A
#
# COMPACT_ATOMS: atom_id res chain seq x y z
N MET A 1 22.12 -4.56 11.86
CA MET A 1 22.17 -3.87 10.55
C MET A 1 20.89 -3.05 10.43
N THR A 2 20.99 -1.75 10.24
CA THR A 2 19.81 -0.88 10.13
C THR A 2 19.16 -1.10 8.77
N VAL A 3 17.90 -1.54 8.74
CA VAL A 3 17.15 -1.73 7.49
C VAL A 3 16.88 -0.34 6.88
N LYS A 4 17.40 -0.08 5.67
CA LYS A 4 17.17 1.20 4.98
C LYS A 4 15.77 1.19 4.37
N LYS A 5 14.90 2.08 4.83
CA LYS A 5 13.55 2.27 4.28
C LYS A 5 13.60 2.83 2.86
N VAL A 6 12.75 2.31 1.98
CA VAL A 6 12.55 2.77 0.60
C VAL A 6 11.76 4.08 0.62
N THR A 7 12.20 5.04 -0.17
CA THR A 7 11.59 6.37 -0.27
C THR A 7 11.27 6.72 -1.73
N ILE A 8 10.47 7.76 -1.93
CA ILE A 8 10.16 8.30 -3.26
C ILE A 8 11.45 8.67 -4.03
N ARG A 9 12.49 9.16 -3.33
CA ARG A 9 13.78 9.49 -3.95
C ARG A 9 14.50 8.26 -4.47
N ASP A 10 14.38 7.12 -3.77
CA ASP A 10 14.94 5.86 -4.24
C ASP A 10 14.26 5.42 -5.55
N PHE A 11 12.93 5.53 -5.66
CA PHE A 11 12.23 5.23 -6.92
C PHE A 11 12.68 6.11 -8.09
N MET A 12 12.91 7.40 -7.86
CA MET A 12 13.44 8.31 -8.88
C MET A 12 14.85 7.88 -9.33
N SER A 13 15.69 7.43 -8.39
CA SER A 13 17.02 6.88 -8.69
C SER A 13 16.92 5.56 -9.47
N MET A 14 16.06 4.64 -9.04
CA MET A 14 15.85 3.35 -9.70
C MET A 14 15.41 3.56 -11.15
N LYS A 15 14.48 4.49 -11.40
CA LYS A 15 14.06 4.88 -12.75
C LYS A 15 15.24 5.40 -13.59
N LYS A 16 16.08 6.27 -13.04
CA LYS A 16 17.27 6.80 -13.72
C LYS A 16 18.28 5.70 -14.06
N ASN A 17 18.45 4.75 -13.14
CA ASN A 17 19.38 3.63 -13.27
C ASN A 17 18.81 2.45 -14.09
N ARG A 18 17.55 2.53 -14.52
CA ARG A 18 16.80 1.43 -15.18
C ARG A 18 16.67 0.18 -14.31
N GLU A 19 16.70 0.35 -12.99
CA GLU A 19 16.37 -0.69 -12.02
C GLU A 19 14.85 -0.86 -11.97
N LYS A 20 14.39 -2.11 -11.95
CA LYS A 20 12.96 -2.43 -11.90
C LYS A 20 12.45 -2.26 -10.47
N ILE A 21 11.26 -1.67 -10.33
CA ILE A 21 10.57 -1.51 -9.05
C ILE A 21 9.57 -2.65 -8.92
N VAL A 22 9.61 -3.34 -7.78
CA VAL A 22 8.65 -4.39 -7.44
C VAL A 22 7.59 -3.82 -6.50
N ALA A 23 6.33 -3.87 -6.91
CA ALA A 23 5.19 -3.40 -6.15
C ALA A 23 4.13 -4.49 -6.02
N LEU A 24 3.56 -4.67 -4.83
CA LEU A 24 2.48 -5.63 -4.57
C LEU A 24 1.33 -4.96 -3.81
N SER A 25 0.10 -5.42 -4.07
CA SER A 25 -1.07 -4.99 -3.31
C SER A 25 -1.36 -5.96 -2.18
N LEU A 26 -1.33 -5.49 -0.94
CA LEU A 26 -1.43 -6.30 0.28
C LEU A 26 -2.25 -5.55 1.34
N TYR A 27 -2.93 -6.29 2.21
CA TYR A 27 -3.93 -5.70 3.12
C TYR A 27 -3.77 -6.16 4.57
N ASP A 28 -3.05 -7.25 4.83
CA ASP A 28 -2.89 -7.81 6.16
C ASP A 28 -1.43 -7.83 6.63
N TYR A 29 -1.26 -8.07 7.93
CA TYR A 29 0.05 -8.14 8.56
C TYR A 29 0.93 -9.28 8.03
N PRO A 30 0.51 -10.56 8.03
CA PRO A 30 1.41 -11.66 7.68
C PRO A 30 1.91 -11.59 6.25
N THR A 31 1.05 -11.23 5.28
CA THR A 31 1.46 -11.12 3.88
C THR A 31 2.42 -9.96 3.65
N ALA A 32 2.15 -8.79 4.25
CA ALA A 32 3.04 -7.63 4.22
C ALA A 32 4.41 -7.94 4.85
N TYR A 33 4.44 -8.67 5.97
CA TYR A 33 5.67 -9.08 6.62
C TYR A 33 6.55 -9.92 5.69
N PHE A 34 5.99 -10.95 5.06
CA PHE A 34 6.76 -11.80 4.15
C PHE A 34 7.19 -11.06 2.88
N ALA A 35 6.34 -10.18 2.34
CA ALA A 35 6.67 -9.36 1.19
C ALA A 35 7.82 -8.38 1.48
N ASP A 36 7.82 -7.74 2.65
CA ASP A 36 8.89 -6.84 3.08
C ASP A 36 10.23 -7.58 3.19
N LYS A 37 10.22 -8.77 3.80
CA LYS A 37 11.41 -9.65 3.90
C LYS A 37 11.86 -10.21 2.55
N ALA A 38 10.95 -10.37 1.59
CA ALA A 38 11.27 -10.77 0.22
C ALA A 38 11.88 -9.61 -0.61
N GLY A 39 11.92 -8.39 -0.09
CA GLY A 39 12.55 -7.25 -0.74
C GLY A 39 11.63 -6.46 -1.67
N VAL A 40 10.31 -6.58 -1.54
CA VAL A 40 9.33 -5.76 -2.28
C VAL A 40 9.58 -4.28 -2.00
N ASP A 41 9.63 -3.43 -3.03
CA ASP A 41 9.99 -2.02 -2.87
C ASP A 41 8.81 -1.15 -2.43
N MET A 42 7.60 -1.50 -2.87
CA MET A 42 6.37 -0.79 -2.56
C MET A 42 5.21 -1.74 -2.24
N ILE A 43 4.46 -1.43 -1.19
CA ILE A 43 3.21 -2.12 -0.86
C ILE A 43 2.05 -1.14 -1.06
N LEU A 44 1.06 -1.54 -1.85
CA LEU A 44 -0.17 -0.77 -2.11
C LEU A 44 -1.35 -1.35 -1.34
N VAL A 45 -1.94 -0.56 -0.45
CA VAL A 45 -3.23 -0.87 0.19
C VAL A 45 -4.31 -0.21 -0.65
N GLY A 46 -4.82 -0.94 -1.66
CA GLY A 46 -5.74 -0.40 -2.65
C GLY A 46 -7.22 -0.64 -2.32
N ASP A 47 -8.06 0.37 -2.47
CA ASP A 47 -9.52 0.28 -2.25
C ASP A 47 -10.17 -0.72 -3.20
N GLY A 48 -9.69 -0.76 -4.44
CA GLY A 48 -10.25 -1.55 -5.53
C GLY A 48 -10.14 -3.05 -5.34
N SER A 49 -9.15 -3.47 -4.57
CA SER A 49 -8.84 -4.87 -4.34
C SER A 49 -9.13 -5.29 -2.91
N VAL A 50 -9.07 -4.40 -1.91
CA VAL A 50 -9.54 -4.66 -0.54
C VAL A 50 -11.01 -5.07 -0.54
N GLY A 51 -11.87 -4.27 -1.18
CA GLY A 51 -13.31 -4.52 -1.18
C GLY A 51 -13.66 -5.90 -1.70
N MET A 52 -13.05 -6.32 -2.81
CA MET A 52 -13.36 -7.60 -3.45
C MET A 52 -12.60 -8.78 -2.85
N THR A 53 -11.29 -8.63 -2.61
CA THR A 53 -10.43 -9.77 -2.24
C THR A 53 -10.32 -10.01 -0.74
N ALA A 54 -10.48 -8.96 0.08
CA ALA A 54 -10.44 -9.08 1.53
C ALA A 54 -11.85 -9.09 2.16
N LEU A 55 -12.77 -8.28 1.63
CA LEU A 55 -14.13 -8.10 2.20
C LEU A 55 -15.24 -8.81 1.42
N GLY A 56 -14.99 -9.28 0.19
CA GLY A 56 -15.98 -10.00 -0.62
C GLY A 56 -17.11 -9.13 -1.18
N TYR A 57 -16.92 -7.82 -1.28
CA TYR A 57 -17.86 -6.92 -1.95
C TYR A 57 -17.92 -7.17 -3.45
N ASN A 58 -19.09 -6.92 -4.05
CA ASN A 58 -19.31 -7.08 -5.49
C ASN A 58 -18.61 -5.99 -6.32
N ASN A 59 -18.24 -4.86 -5.71
CA ASN A 59 -17.47 -3.78 -6.30
C ASN A 59 -16.76 -2.98 -5.18
N THR A 60 -16.11 -1.89 -5.57
CA THR A 60 -15.17 -1.12 -4.74
C THR A 60 -15.81 0.12 -4.10
N VAL A 61 -17.01 0.48 -4.55
CA VAL A 61 -17.80 1.63 -4.08
C VAL A 61 -18.11 1.60 -2.58
N PRO A 62 -18.43 0.47 -1.93
CA PRO A 62 -18.80 0.48 -0.51
C PRO A 62 -17.60 0.62 0.43
N VAL A 63 -16.35 0.60 -0.06
CA VAL A 63 -15.17 0.72 0.79
C VAL A 63 -15.09 2.11 1.41
N THR A 64 -14.96 2.17 2.72
CA THR A 64 -14.91 3.40 3.52
C THR A 64 -13.48 3.78 3.91
N MET A 65 -13.29 5.06 4.27
CA MET A 65 -12.01 5.54 4.83
C MET A 65 -11.59 4.77 6.08
N ASP A 66 -12.53 4.44 6.97
CA ASP A 66 -12.25 3.72 8.20
C ASP A 66 -11.73 2.30 7.94
N GLU A 67 -12.32 1.61 6.98
CA GLU A 67 -11.83 0.29 6.53
C GLU A 67 -10.40 0.41 5.96
N MET A 68 -10.14 1.38 5.08
CA MET A 68 -8.81 1.61 4.53
C MET A 68 -7.76 1.89 5.61
N ILE A 69 -8.10 2.69 6.62
CA ILE A 69 -7.22 2.97 7.77
C ILE A 69 -6.87 1.69 8.53
N ILE A 70 -7.81 0.76 8.69
CA ILE A 70 -7.56 -0.52 9.39
C ILE A 70 -6.54 -1.36 8.61
N PHE A 71 -6.72 -1.53 7.30
CA PHE A 71 -5.79 -2.30 6.47
C PHE A 71 -4.40 -1.63 6.39
N CYS A 72 -4.35 -0.30 6.22
CA CYS A 72 -3.11 0.47 6.27
C CYS A 72 -2.37 0.28 7.60
N LYS A 73 -3.08 0.32 8.73
CA LYS A 73 -2.48 0.06 10.05
C LYS A 73 -1.89 -1.35 10.16
N ALA A 74 -2.56 -2.36 9.62
CA ALA A 74 -2.06 -3.73 9.63
C ALA A 74 -0.75 -3.86 8.81
N VAL A 75 -0.73 -3.32 7.59
CA VAL A 75 0.42 -3.36 6.69
C VAL A 75 1.61 -2.56 7.23
N VAL A 76 1.37 -1.34 7.73
CA VAL A 76 2.44 -0.49 8.30
C VAL A 76 3.11 -1.15 9.50
N ARG A 77 2.36 -1.86 10.34
CA ARG A 77 2.94 -2.61 11.48
C ARG A 77 3.86 -3.74 11.04
N ALA A 78 3.64 -4.30 9.86
CA ALA A 78 4.40 -5.43 9.32
C ALA A 78 5.63 -5.02 8.49
N THR A 79 5.72 -3.75 8.09
CA THR A 79 6.66 -3.28 7.07
C THR A 79 7.78 -2.45 7.69
N GLU A 80 9.04 -2.86 7.49
CA GLU A 80 10.21 -2.12 7.96
C GLU A 80 10.93 -1.40 6.80
N ARG A 81 10.98 -2.02 5.62
CA ARG A 81 11.74 -1.55 4.45
C ARG A 81 10.86 -0.89 3.38
N ALA A 82 9.82 -1.56 2.90
CA ALA A 82 9.05 -1.15 1.74
C ALA A 82 8.33 0.19 1.98
N LEU A 83 8.10 0.94 0.90
CA LEU A 83 7.23 2.11 0.95
C LEU A 83 5.77 1.65 0.94
N VAL A 84 5.01 1.99 1.98
CA VAL A 84 3.57 1.71 2.04
C VAL A 84 2.81 2.89 1.44
N MET A 85 1.95 2.61 0.46
CA MET A 85 1.02 3.53 -0.17
C MET A 85 -0.40 3.07 0.14
N GLY A 86 -1.27 3.96 0.59
CA GLY A 86 -2.69 3.67 0.79
C GLY A 86 -3.52 4.46 -0.22
N ASP A 87 -4.48 3.79 -0.84
CA ASP A 87 -5.44 4.46 -1.73
C ASP A 87 -6.50 5.19 -0.93
N MET A 88 -6.99 6.25 -1.55
CA MET A 88 -8.14 7.02 -1.08
C MET A 88 -9.39 6.44 -1.76
N PRO A 89 -10.36 5.91 -0.99
CA PRO A 89 -11.55 5.26 -1.52
C PRO A 89 -12.43 6.21 -2.32
N PHE A 90 -13.35 5.65 -3.09
CA PHE A 90 -14.29 6.42 -3.90
C PHE A 90 -14.99 7.54 -3.10
N MET A 91 -15.13 8.72 -3.74
CA MET A 91 -15.65 9.97 -3.15
C MET A 91 -14.84 10.63 -2.03
N SER A 92 -13.74 10.05 -1.54
CA SER A 92 -12.93 10.66 -0.47
C SER A 92 -12.05 11.84 -0.92
N TYR A 93 -12.05 12.22 -2.20
CA TYR A 93 -11.10 13.22 -2.74
C TYR A 93 -11.65 14.11 -3.85
N GLN A 94 -12.98 14.27 -3.88
CA GLN A 94 -13.63 15.06 -4.93
C GLN A 94 -13.40 16.57 -4.75
N ASN A 95 -13.19 17.02 -3.51
CA ASN A 95 -12.84 18.39 -3.18
C ASN A 95 -11.48 18.44 -2.48
N VAL A 96 -10.78 19.57 -2.58
CA VAL A 96 -9.48 19.77 -1.92
C VAL A 96 -9.61 19.72 -0.39
N ASP A 97 -10.75 20.17 0.15
CA ASP A 97 -10.99 20.16 1.60
C ASP A 97 -11.24 18.74 2.15
N ASP A 98 -11.62 17.79 1.29
CA ASP A 98 -11.90 16.40 1.66
C ASP A 98 -10.67 15.48 1.48
N ALA A 99 -9.67 15.91 0.71
CA ALA A 99 -8.47 15.14 0.31
C ALA A 99 -7.27 15.37 1.25
#